data_AF-V7HVB8-F1
#
_entry.id   AF-V7HVB8-F1
#
_cell.length_a   1.000
_cell.length_b   1.000
_cell.length_c   1.000
_cell.angle_alpha   90.00
_cell.angle_beta   90.00
_cell.angle_gamma   90.00
#
_symmetry.space_group_name_H-M   'P 1'
#
loop_
_entity.id
_entity.type
_entity.pdbx_description
1 polymer ?
#
loop_
_entity_poly.entity_id
_entity_poly.type
_entity_poly.pdbx_seq_one_letter_code
_entity_poly.pdbx_strand_id
1 'polypeptide(L)'
;MGGPLIVDILSRDPSKLARHPRLILQPNVGESSVRQWLCQNNYHLENEVILSEDKHTYEILVANYQAGPQMVLTAQELKYGPYLMTEKNSAFVAKWQAKITKLQKVQAQLQKAKEVPTIKMAALTSEIEEIEAMLYG
;
A
#
# COMPACT_ATOMS: atom_id res chain seq x y z
N MET A 1 -1.56 12.46 5.16
CA MET A 1 -2.29 11.94 6.35
C MET A 1 -2.14 10.43 6.40
N GLY A 2 -2.34 9.76 7.55
CA GLY A 2 -2.39 8.29 7.57
C GLY A 2 -3.64 7.76 6.85
N GLY A 3 -3.53 6.63 6.17
CA GLY A 3 -4.61 5.97 5.44
C GLY A 3 -5.86 5.73 6.28
N PRO A 4 -5.77 5.20 7.52
CA PRO A 4 -6.93 5.05 8.39
C PRO A 4 -7.66 6.36 8.70
N LEU A 5 -6.93 7.48 8.84
CA LEU A 5 -7.55 8.79 9.06
C LEU A 5 -8.25 9.29 7.78
N ILE A 6 -7.67 9.06 6.60
CA ILE A 6 -8.32 9.36 5.32
C ILE A 6 -9.63 8.59 5.21
N VAL A 7 -9.61 7.28 5.51
CA VAL A 7 -10.79 6.42 5.50
C VAL A 7 -11.86 6.91 6.48
N ASP A 8 -11.48 7.29 7.70
CA ASP A 8 -12.41 7.85 8.69
C ASP A 8 -13.07 9.14 8.18
N ILE A 9 -12.28 10.06 7.61
CA ILE A 9 -12.80 11.32 7.04
C ILE A 9 -13.81 11.02 5.92
N LEU A 10 -13.47 10.12 4.99
CA LEU A 10 -14.34 9.78 3.87
C LEU A 10 -15.62 9.06 4.32
N SER A 11 -15.55 8.29 5.41
CA SER A 11 -16.68 7.51 5.95
C SER A 11 -17.58 8.32 6.87
N ARG A 12 -17.09 9.43 7.45
CA ARG A 12 -17.80 10.18 8.49
C ARG A 12 -19.07 10.86 7.99
N ASP A 13 -19.07 11.36 6.76
CA ASP A 13 -20.25 12.00 6.15
C ASP A 13 -20.35 11.64 4.65
N PRO A 14 -20.95 10.48 4.32
CA PRO A 14 -21.10 10.04 2.93
C PRO A 14 -21.91 11.00 2.05
N SER A 15 -22.73 11.89 2.65
CA SER A 15 -23.49 12.88 1.90
C SER A 15 -22.60 13.87 1.15
N LYS A 16 -21.37 14.11 1.65
CA LYS A 16 -20.36 14.93 0.95
C LYS A 16 -19.87 14.30 -0.35
N LEU A 17 -20.02 12.98 -0.49
CA LEU A 17 -19.65 12.21 -1.67
C LEU A 17 -20.84 11.93 -2.60
N ALA A 18 -22.03 12.48 -2.33
CA ALA A 18 -23.24 12.22 -3.10
C ALA A 18 -23.15 12.64 -4.58
N ARG A 19 -22.27 13.61 -4.90
CA ARG A 19 -22.00 14.02 -6.29
C ARG A 19 -20.88 13.22 -6.95
N HIS A 20 -20.41 12.16 -6.30
CA HIS A 20 -19.40 11.24 -6.81
C HIS A 20 -18.14 11.94 -7.35
N PRO A 21 -17.50 12.82 -6.54
CA PRO A 21 -16.32 13.55 -6.99
C PRO A 21 -15.15 12.59 -7.26
N ARG A 22 -14.23 13.00 -8.14
CA ARG A 22 -12.92 12.34 -8.22
C ARG A 22 -12.20 12.45 -6.88
N LEU A 23 -11.67 11.35 -6.39
CA LEU A 23 -10.83 11.31 -5.20
C LEU A 23 -9.37 11.26 -5.61
N ILE A 24 -8.59 12.22 -5.11
CA ILE A 24 -7.12 12.24 -5.22
C ILE A 24 -6.59 12.18 -3.81
N LEU A 25 -6.06 11.03 -3.43
CA LEU A 25 -5.72 10.70 -2.04
C LEU A 25 -4.23 10.44 -1.91
N GLN A 26 -3.59 11.08 -0.92
CA GLN A 26 -2.17 10.91 -0.64
C GLN A 26 -2.01 10.41 0.81
N PRO A 27 -2.14 9.08 1.04
CA PRO A 27 -1.79 8.47 2.30
C PRO A 27 -0.26 8.47 2.52
N ASN A 28 0.17 8.84 3.72
CA ASN A 28 1.58 8.79 4.11
C ASN A 28 2.00 7.39 4.59
N VAL A 29 1.02 6.61 5.04
CA VAL A 29 1.12 5.21 5.53
C VAL A 29 -0.26 4.56 5.40
N GLY A 30 -0.34 3.23 5.35
CA GLY A 30 -1.62 2.51 5.40
C GLY A 30 -2.43 2.65 4.10
N GLU A 31 -1.72 2.68 2.98
CA GLU A 31 -2.25 2.85 1.63
C GLU A 31 -3.25 1.75 1.27
N SER A 32 -3.01 0.52 1.74
CA SER A 32 -3.91 -0.63 1.56
C SER A 32 -5.30 -0.40 2.14
N SER A 33 -5.42 0.28 3.28
CA SER A 33 -6.72 0.62 3.87
C SER A 33 -7.49 1.59 2.99
N VAL A 34 -6.80 2.53 2.34
CA VAL A 34 -7.43 3.46 1.39
C VAL A 34 -7.90 2.70 0.15
N ARG A 35 -7.06 1.84 -0.45
CA ARG A 35 -7.46 1.01 -1.60
C ARG A 35 -8.67 0.14 -1.29
N GLN A 36 -8.68 -0.52 -0.14
CA GLN A 36 -9.80 -1.34 0.31
C GLN A 36 -11.09 -0.52 0.45
N TRP A 37 -11.00 0.67 1.07
CA TRP A 37 -12.15 1.55 1.21
C TRP A 37 -12.69 2.01 -0.14
N LEU A 38 -11.81 2.35 -1.08
CA LEU A 38 -12.21 2.74 -2.45
C LEU A 38 -13.03 1.62 -3.11
N CYS A 39 -12.52 0.38 -3.11
CA CYS A 39 -13.23 -0.79 -3.62
C CYS A 39 -14.61 -0.97 -2.97
N GLN A 40 -14.67 -0.89 -1.63
CA GLN A 40 -15.91 -1.08 -0.86
C GLN A 40 -16.96 0.02 -1.11
N ASN A 41 -16.55 1.19 -1.57
CA ASN A 41 -17.42 2.34 -1.79
C ASN A 41 -17.63 2.66 -3.27
N ASN A 42 -17.40 1.67 -4.17
CA ASN A 42 -17.56 1.80 -5.62
C ASN A 42 -16.69 2.90 -6.26
N TYR A 43 -15.58 3.24 -5.62
CA TYR A 43 -14.53 4.04 -6.23
C TYR A 43 -13.50 3.12 -6.85
N HIS A 44 -13.40 3.15 -8.17
CA HIS A 44 -12.42 2.38 -8.91
C HIS A 44 -11.15 3.21 -9.04
N LEU A 45 -10.01 2.60 -8.73
CA LEU A 45 -8.72 3.22 -9.02
C LEU A 45 -8.59 3.38 -10.53
N GLU A 46 -8.17 4.56 -10.97
CA GLU A 46 -7.87 4.83 -12.38
C GLU A 46 -6.37 5.03 -12.62
N ASN A 47 -5.66 5.51 -11.60
CA ASN A 47 -4.23 5.69 -11.68
C ASN A 47 -3.62 5.74 -10.27
N GLU A 48 -2.35 5.42 -10.19
CA GLU A 48 -1.54 5.68 -9.00
C GLU A 48 -0.20 6.25 -9.43
N VAL A 49 0.35 7.16 -8.62
CA VAL A 49 1.68 7.72 -8.84
C VAL A 49 2.49 7.53 -7.58
N ILE A 50 3.74 7.13 -7.74
CA ILE A 50 4.72 7.08 -6.66
C ILE A 50 5.94 7.92 -7.04
N LEU A 51 6.35 8.77 -6.10
CA LEU A 51 7.49 9.67 -6.24
C LEU A 51 8.27 9.77 -4.92
N SER A 52 9.53 10.17 -5.03
CA SER A 52 10.39 10.42 -3.88
C SER A 52 10.91 11.86 -3.90
N GLU A 53 10.73 12.59 -2.81
CA GLU A 53 11.17 13.98 -2.62
C GLU A 53 11.67 14.15 -1.17
N ASP A 54 12.81 14.81 -0.97
CA ASP A 54 13.41 15.06 0.35
C ASP A 54 13.47 13.82 1.28
N LYS A 55 13.85 12.66 0.71
CA LYS A 55 13.93 11.34 1.39
C LYS A 55 12.57 10.77 1.85
N HIS A 56 11.47 11.38 1.45
CA HIS A 56 10.12 10.87 1.66
C HIS A 56 9.61 10.25 0.35
N THR A 57 8.87 9.16 0.47
CA THR A 57 8.19 8.53 -0.66
C THR A 57 6.69 8.73 -0.49
N TYR A 58 6.05 9.21 -1.54
CA TYR A 58 4.63 9.53 -1.56
C TYR A 58 3.92 8.65 -2.59
N GLU A 59 2.79 8.06 -2.20
CA GLU A 59 1.83 7.45 -3.12
C GLU A 59 0.62 8.35 -3.25
N ILE A 60 0.17 8.56 -4.49
CA ILE A 60 -1.03 9.29 -4.84
C ILE A 60 -1.97 8.32 -5.54
N LEU A 61 -3.17 8.16 -5.01
CA LEU A 61 -4.22 7.30 -5.54
C LEU A 61 -5.28 8.18 -6.20
N VAL A 62 -5.60 7.91 -7.46
CA VAL A 62 -6.67 8.59 -8.20
C VAL A 62 -7.80 7.61 -8.43
N ALA A 63 -8.99 7.94 -7.96
CA ALA A 63 -10.16 7.08 -8.09
C ALA A 63 -11.42 7.85 -8.48
N ASN A 64 -12.24 7.23 -9.32
CA ASN A 64 -13.54 7.74 -9.71
C ASN A 64 -14.63 6.76 -9.29
N TYR A 65 -15.79 7.31 -8.95
CA TYR A 65 -16.96 6.48 -8.70
C TYR A 65 -17.40 5.79 -10.00
N GLN A 66 -17.73 4.51 -9.90
CA GLN A 66 -18.35 3.76 -10.99
C GLN A 66 -19.57 3.02 -10.48
N ALA A 67 -20.71 3.23 -11.15
CA ALA A 67 -21.91 2.47 -10.87
C ALA A 67 -21.76 1.03 -11.38
N GLY A 68 -22.19 0.05 -10.59
CA GLY A 68 -22.12 -1.36 -10.94
C GLY A 68 -21.27 -2.17 -9.94
N PRO A 69 -20.59 -3.24 -10.39
CA PRO A 69 -19.82 -4.08 -9.50
C PRO A 69 -18.61 -3.33 -8.92
N GLN A 70 -18.26 -3.69 -7.69
CA GLN A 70 -17.06 -3.19 -7.02
C GLN A 70 -15.81 -3.66 -7.77
N MET A 71 -14.79 -2.80 -7.82
CA MET A 71 -13.45 -3.21 -8.21
C MET A 71 -12.95 -4.26 -7.22
N VAL A 72 -12.47 -5.40 -7.71
CA VAL A 72 -11.88 -6.45 -6.88
C VAL A 72 -10.37 -6.42 -7.08
N LEU A 73 -9.65 -6.14 -6.00
CA LEU A 73 -8.19 -6.17 -5.98
C LEU A 73 -7.71 -7.42 -5.24
N THR A 74 -6.66 -8.03 -5.75
CA THR A 74 -5.92 -9.09 -5.07
C THR A 74 -5.23 -8.56 -3.81
N ALA A 75 -4.79 -9.47 -2.93
CA ALA A 75 -4.02 -9.08 -1.75
C ALA A 75 -2.72 -8.32 -2.11
N GLN A 76 -2.08 -8.68 -3.22
CA GLN A 76 -0.89 -7.98 -3.71
C GLN A 76 -1.24 -6.59 -4.23
N GLU A 77 -2.28 -6.44 -5.03
CA GLU A 77 -2.70 -5.12 -5.53
C GLU A 77 -3.16 -4.18 -4.40
N LEU A 78 -3.82 -4.70 -3.36
CA LEU A 78 -4.13 -3.93 -2.16
C LEU A 78 -2.85 -3.45 -1.45
N LYS A 79 -1.84 -4.32 -1.34
CA LYS A 79 -0.59 -4.03 -0.62
C LYS A 79 0.32 -3.08 -1.40
N TYR A 80 0.48 -3.31 -2.70
CA TYR A 80 1.51 -2.69 -3.54
C TYR A 80 0.95 -1.65 -4.52
N GLY A 81 -0.34 -1.70 -4.84
CA GLY A 81 -0.98 -0.83 -5.83
C GLY A 81 -0.98 -1.44 -7.22
N PRO A 82 -2.15 -1.71 -7.84
CA PRO A 82 -2.22 -2.34 -9.16
C PRO A 82 -1.47 -1.55 -10.24
N TYR A 83 -1.51 -0.22 -10.20
CA TYR A 83 -0.84 0.62 -11.19
C TYR A 83 0.65 0.73 -10.88
N LEU A 84 1.02 0.86 -9.60
CA LEU A 84 2.42 0.96 -9.17
C LEU A 84 3.20 -0.34 -9.42
N MET A 85 2.56 -1.50 -9.21
CA MET A 85 3.11 -2.82 -9.54
C MET A 85 3.31 -3.03 -11.04
N THR A 86 2.57 -2.30 -11.87
CA THR A 86 2.72 -2.36 -13.33
C THR A 86 3.82 -1.43 -13.79
N GLU A 87 3.86 -0.20 -13.29
CA GLU A 87 4.87 0.81 -13.66
C GLU A 87 6.26 0.49 -13.11
N LYS A 88 6.35 0.03 -11.85
CA LYS A 88 7.59 -0.31 -11.14
C LYS A 88 8.71 0.73 -11.31
N ASN A 89 8.41 2.01 -11.19
CA ASN A 89 9.41 3.06 -11.34
C ASN A 89 10.49 3.03 -10.23
N SER A 90 11.53 3.86 -10.36
CA SER A 90 12.65 3.88 -9.43
C SER A 90 12.25 4.21 -7.98
N ALA A 91 11.24 5.05 -7.76
CA ALA A 91 10.73 5.36 -6.42
C ALA A 91 10.01 4.16 -5.79
N PHE A 92 9.23 3.42 -6.58
CA PHE A 92 8.60 2.17 -6.15
C PHE A 92 9.62 1.12 -5.74
N VAL A 93 10.59 0.86 -6.60
CA VAL A 93 11.67 -0.11 -6.32
C VAL A 93 12.44 0.30 -5.07
N ALA A 94 12.82 1.57 -4.95
CA ALA A 94 13.53 2.08 -3.78
C ALA A 94 12.72 1.94 -2.47
N LYS A 95 11.40 2.21 -2.49
CA LYS A 95 10.52 2.03 -1.33
C LYS A 95 10.57 0.59 -0.81
N TRP A 96 10.39 -0.37 -1.71
CA TRP A 96 10.31 -1.78 -1.35
C TRP A 96 11.66 -2.40 -1.01
N GLN A 97 12.75 -1.99 -1.67
CA GLN A 97 14.11 -2.35 -1.27
C GLN A 97 14.47 -1.81 0.12
N ALA A 98 14.05 -0.58 0.45
CA ALA A 98 14.24 -0.02 1.78
C ALA A 98 13.44 -0.80 2.84
N LYS A 99 12.24 -1.28 2.50
CA LYS A 99 11.45 -2.17 3.35
C LYS A 99 12.14 -3.52 3.56
N ILE A 100 12.64 -4.18 2.50
CA ILE A 100 13.45 -5.41 2.60
C ILE A 100 14.64 -5.20 3.54
N THR A 101 15.41 -4.13 3.34
CA THR A 101 16.57 -3.81 4.18
C THR A 101 16.19 -3.64 5.66
N LYS A 102 15.05 -3.01 5.95
CA LYS A 102 14.53 -2.89 7.33
C LYS A 102 14.17 -4.27 7.91
N LEU A 103 13.49 -5.12 7.14
CA LEU A 103 13.12 -6.48 7.57
C LEU A 103 14.37 -7.33 7.87
N GLN A 104 15.37 -7.29 6.99
CA GLN A 104 16.65 -8.00 7.18
C GLN A 104 17.40 -7.51 8.43
N LYS A 105 17.38 -6.21 8.73
CA LYS A 105 17.94 -5.68 9.99
C LYS A 105 17.22 -6.22 11.21
N VAL A 106 15.89 -6.35 11.17
CA VAL A 106 15.12 -6.97 12.26
C VAL A 106 15.49 -8.44 12.41
N GLN A 107 15.61 -9.20 11.32
CA GLN A 107 16.06 -10.59 11.36
C GLN A 107 17.44 -10.74 12.01
N ALA A 108 18.41 -9.91 11.61
CA ALA A 108 19.76 -9.93 12.17
C ALA A 108 19.79 -9.58 13.67
N GLN A 109 18.85 -8.76 14.16
CA GLN A 109 18.70 -8.48 15.59
C GLN A 109 18.07 -9.66 16.33
N LEU A 110 17.03 -10.28 15.77
CA LEU A 110 16.37 -11.44 16.38
C LEU A 110 17.28 -12.67 16.47
N GLN A 111 18.18 -12.87 15.50
CA GLN A 111 19.18 -13.94 15.53
C GLN A 111 20.17 -13.83 16.70
N LYS A 112 20.35 -12.63 17.26
CA LYS A 112 21.23 -12.40 18.43
C LYS A 112 20.54 -12.64 19.77
N ALA A 113 19.23 -12.92 19.78
CA ALA A 113 18.50 -13.20 21.00
C ALA A 113 18.92 -14.56 21.60
N LYS A 114 18.83 -14.70 22.93
CA LYS A 114 19.10 -15.97 23.63
C LYS A 114 18.22 -17.11 23.13
N GLU A 115 16.98 -16.79 22.78
CA GLU A 115 16.03 -17.70 22.16
C GLU A 115 15.52 -17.02 20.88
N VAL A 116 15.78 -17.65 19.74
CA VAL A 116 15.39 -17.11 18.44
C VAL A 116 13.89 -17.38 18.23
N PRO A 117 13.04 -16.34 18.06
CA PRO A 117 11.62 -16.55 17.84
C PRO A 117 11.36 -17.06 16.42
N THR A 118 11.37 -18.38 16.23
CA THR A 118 11.30 -19.05 14.92
C THR A 118 10.08 -18.64 14.09
N ILE A 119 8.91 -18.51 14.73
CA ILE A 119 7.67 -18.08 14.05
C ILE A 119 7.81 -16.66 13.48
N LYS A 120 8.37 -15.73 14.25
CA LYS A 120 8.59 -14.34 13.78
C LYS A 120 9.66 -14.30 12.70
N MET A 121 10.73 -15.10 12.81
CA MET A 121 11.76 -15.21 11.78
C MET A 121 11.18 -15.72 10.46
N ALA A 122 10.36 -16.76 10.49
CA ALA A 122 9.71 -17.31 9.30
C ALA A 122 8.76 -16.30 8.63
N ALA A 123 7.98 -15.55 9.43
CA ALA A 123 7.11 -14.50 8.91
C ALA A 123 7.90 -13.38 8.21
N LEU A 124 9.02 -12.95 8.80
CA LEU A 124 9.90 -11.95 8.17
C LEU A 124 10.53 -12.45 6.87
N THR A 125 10.98 -13.71 6.84
CA THR A 125 11.53 -14.33 5.62
C THR A 125 10.48 -14.38 4.52
N SER A 126 9.27 -14.85 4.83
CA SER A 126 8.17 -14.92 3.87
C SER A 126 7.79 -13.54 3.33
N GLU A 127 7.77 -12.50 4.18
CA GLU A 127 7.49 -11.13 3.73
C GLU A 127 8.59 -10.60 2.79
N ILE A 128 9.87 -10.92 3.06
CA ILE A 128 10.99 -10.53 2.17
C ILE A 128 10.85 -11.23 0.82
N GLU A 129 10.67 -12.55 0.80
CA GLU A 129 10.52 -13.35 -0.43
C GLU A 129 9.32 -12.88 -1.27
N GLU A 130 8.20 -12.52 -0.62
CA GLU A 130 7.02 -11.97 -1.30
C GLU A 130 7.33 -10.64 -1.99
N ILE A 131 8.06 -9.73 -1.31
CA ILE A 131 8.43 -8.44 -1.89
C ILE A 131 9.46 -8.62 -3.01
N GLU A 132 10.44 -9.51 -2.85
CA GLU A 132 11.44 -9.81 -3.88
C GLU A 132 10.79 -10.43 -5.13
N ALA A 133 9.89 -11.38 -4.96
CA ALA A 133 9.11 -11.95 -6.06
C ALA A 133 8.25 -10.89 -6.75
N MET A 134 7.63 -9.97 -6.00
CA MET A 134 6.88 -8.86 -6.60
C MET A 134 7.79 -7.92 -7.41
N LEU A 135 9.00 -7.61 -6.92
CA LEU A 135 9.92 -6.72 -7.61
C LEU A 135 10.56 -7.35 -8.85
N TYR A 136 11.00 -8.60 -8.76
CA TYR A 136 11.90 -9.23 -9.73
C TYR A 136 11.35 -10.49 -10.43
N GLY A 137 10.20 -11.00 -10.00
CA GLY A 137 9.46 -12.05 -10.70
C GLY A 137 8.63 -11.50 -11.85
#